data_AF-A0A356ZAH0-F1
#
_entry.id   AF-A0A356ZAH0-F1
#
_cell.length_a   1.000
_cell.length_b   1.000
_cell.length_c   1.000
_cell.angle_alpha   90.00
_cell.angle_beta   90.00
_cell.angle_gamma   90.00
#
_symmetry.space_group_name_H-M   'P 1'
#
loop_
_entity.id
_entity.type
_entity.pdbx_description
1 polymer ?
#
loop_
_entity_poly.entity_id
_entity_poly.type
_entity_poly.pdbx_seq_one_letter_code
_entity_poly.pdbx_strand_id
1 'polypeptide(L)'
;MVRTLVATVMYSSKGKKIYCRSNQISDQQLSVMKRQSDMDLENAGFTFIDLTSRDFANVKGYAIFFEGHANELSKALNSFSSYDR
;
A
#
# COMPACT_ATOMS: atom_id res chain seq x y z
N MET A 1 -13.73 11.50 7.60
CA MET A 1 -12.93 10.25 7.61
C MET A 1 -11.59 10.55 6.95
N VAL A 2 -10.47 10.33 7.63
CA VAL A 2 -9.13 10.66 7.11
C VAL A 2 -8.56 9.43 6.43
N ARG A 3 -7.99 9.60 5.23
CA ARG A 3 -7.23 8.54 4.54
C ARG A 3 -5.81 9.02 4.29
N THR A 4 -4.84 8.20 4.67
CA THR A 4 -3.43 8.49 4.43
C THR A 4 -2.98 7.75 3.17
N LEU A 5 -2.43 8.46 2.20
CA LEU A 5 -1.78 7.83 1.05
C LEU A 5 -0.52 7.11 1.51
N VAL A 6 -0.46 5.80 1.29
CA VAL A 6 0.67 4.96 1.69
C VAL A 6 1.67 4.85 0.56
N ALA A 7 1.21 4.42 -0.60
CA ALA A 7 2.03 4.28 -1.80
C ALA A 7 1.16 4.27 -3.05
N THR A 8 1.75 4.66 -4.18
CA THR A 8 1.23 4.34 -5.51
C THR A 8 2.02 3.17 -6.07
N VAL A 9 1.33 2.17 -6.60
CA VAL A 9 1.94 1.00 -7.23
C VAL A 9 1.70 1.08 -8.72
N MET A 10 2.77 1.05 -9.51
CA MET A 10 2.72 1.02 -10.97
C MET A 10 3.24 -0.33 -11.46
N TYR A 11 2.73 -0.81 -12.58
CA TYR A 11 3.27 -2.00 -13.23
C TYR A 11 4.28 -1.61 -14.30
N SER A 12 5.47 -2.20 -14.24
CA SER A 12 6.43 -2.15 -15.35
C SER A 12 5.90 -2.88 -16.58
N SER A 13 6.53 -2.66 -17.74
CA SER A 13 6.24 -3.41 -18.98
C SER A 13 6.38 -4.93 -18.84
N LYS A 14 7.11 -5.40 -17.83
CA LYS A 14 7.28 -6.84 -17.50
C LYS A 14 6.30 -7.35 -16.44
N GLY A 15 5.29 -6.56 -16.07
CA GLY A 15 4.31 -6.91 -15.03
C GLY A 15 4.83 -6.83 -13.60
N LYS A 16 6.06 -6.36 -13.37
CA LYS A 16 6.58 -6.17 -11.99
C LYS A 16 5.97 -4.93 -11.34
N LYS A 17 5.57 -5.05 -10.07
CA LYS A 17 5.09 -3.95 -9.22
C LYS A 17 6.26 -3.01 -8.85
N ILE A 18 6.10 -1.72 -9.12
CA ILE A 18 6.98 -0.62 -8.74
C ILE A 18 6.24 0.17 -7.66
N TYR A 19 6.79 0.24 -6.46
CA TYR A 19 6.17 0.94 -5.33
C TYR A 19 6.77 2.34 -5.21
N CYS A 20 5.93 3.36 -5.34
CA CYS A 20 6.24 4.76 -5.09
C CYS A 20 5.65 5.15 -3.73
N ARG A 21 6.47 5.11 -2.69
CA ARG A 21 6.07 5.35 -1.30
C ARG A 21 5.77 6.83 -1.05
N SER A 22 4.76 7.12 -0.24
CA SER A 22 4.54 8.47 0.31
C SER A 22 5.63 8.85 1.31
N ASN A 23 6.00 10.14 1.37
CA ASN A 23 7.06 10.63 2.26
C ASN A 23 6.81 10.33 3.75
N GLN A 24 5.56 10.10 4.15
CA GLN A 24 5.15 9.83 5.53
C GLN A 24 5.32 8.36 5.97
N ILE A 25 5.59 7.47 5.02
CA ILE A 25 5.77 6.04 5.28
C ILE A 25 7.27 5.74 5.27
N SER A 26 7.79 4.84 6.09
CA SER A 26 9.19 4.41 6.04
C SER A 26 9.39 3.21 5.11
N ASP A 27 10.64 2.97 4.68
CA ASP A 27 10.96 1.79 3.87
C ASP A 27 10.73 0.47 4.64
N GLN A 28 10.90 0.50 5.97
CA GLN A 28 10.59 -0.63 6.84
C GLN A 28 9.09 -0.94 6.84
N GLN A 29 8.23 0.06 7.02
CA GLN A 29 6.77 -0.11 6.97
C GLN A 29 6.31 -0.63 5.61
N LEU A 30 6.86 -0.09 4.52
CA LEU A 30 6.58 -0.59 3.18
C LEU A 30 7.02 -2.04 2.99
N SER A 31 8.17 -2.43 3.55
CA SER A 31 8.68 -3.81 3.49
C SER A 31 7.76 -4.79 4.23
N VAL A 32 7.26 -4.43 5.42
CA VAL A 32 6.28 -5.24 6.16
C VAL A 32 5.01 -5.42 5.34
N MET A 33 4.47 -4.32 4.81
CA MET A 33 3.25 -4.34 4.00
C MET A 33 3.40 -5.24 2.76
N LYS A 34 4.54 -5.19 2.07
CA LYS A 34 4.82 -6.01 0.88
C LYS A 34 4.90 -7.52 1.15
N ARG A 35 5.01 -7.94 2.42
CA ARG A 35 5.02 -9.35 2.82
C ARG A 35 3.63 -9.89 3.15
N GLN A 36 2.65 -9.01 3.36
CA GLN A 36 1.29 -9.38 3.68
C GLN A 36 0.48 -9.65 2.42
N SER A 37 -0.59 -10.43 2.56
CA SER A 37 -1.59 -10.55 1.50
C SER A 37 -2.44 -9.29 1.40
N ASP A 38 -3.01 -9.02 0.22
CA ASP A 38 -3.91 -7.88 0.05
C ASP A 38 -5.13 -7.97 0.99
N MET A 39 -5.63 -9.20 1.25
CA MET A 39 -6.74 -9.45 2.19
C MET A 39 -6.38 -9.08 3.64
N ASP A 40 -5.18 -9.43 4.11
CA ASP A 40 -4.72 -9.09 5.46
C ASP A 40 -4.59 -7.57 5.63
N LEU A 41 -4.12 -6.90 4.58
CA LEU A 41 -4.03 -5.45 4.55
C LEU A 41 -5.43 -4.81 4.55
N GLU A 42 -6.37 -5.31 3.76
CA GLU A 42 -7.76 -4.82 3.77
C GLU A 42 -8.41 -4.97 5.14
N ASN A 43 -8.23 -6.13 5.80
CA ASN A 43 -8.71 -6.37 7.16
C ASN A 43 -8.08 -5.42 8.19
N ALA A 44 -6.87 -4.93 7.93
CA ALA A 44 -6.18 -3.94 8.76
C ALA A 44 -6.53 -2.48 8.40
N GLY A 45 -7.46 -2.24 7.46
CA GLY A 45 -7.92 -0.91 7.07
C GLY A 45 -7.14 -0.29 5.91
N PHE A 46 -6.42 -1.09 5.12
CA PHE A 46 -5.86 -0.63 3.86
C PHE A 46 -6.89 -0.73 2.73
N THR A 47 -6.81 0.16 1.75
CA THR A 47 -7.70 0.16 0.58
C THR A 47 -6.89 0.36 -0.68
N PHE A 48 -7.29 -0.36 -1.73
CA PHE A 48 -6.62 -0.39 -3.03
C PHE A 48 -7.53 0.28 -4.06
N ILE A 49 -7.05 1.37 -4.66
CA ILE A 49 -7.81 2.15 -5.65
C ILE A 49 -7.15 2.02 -7.00
N ASP A 50 -7.82 1.37 -7.95
CA ASP A 50 -7.32 1.22 -9.31
C ASP A 50 -7.11 2.57 -10.00
N LEU A 51 -5.92 2.74 -10.59
CA LEU A 51 -5.55 3.89 -11.38
C LEU A 51 -5.44 3.45 -12.85
N THR A 52 -6.50 3.73 -13.60
CA THR A 52 -6.54 3.46 -15.05
C THR A 52 -6.42 4.78 -15.81
N SER A 53 -5.44 4.87 -16.71
CA SER A 53 -5.34 5.99 -17.64
C SER A 53 -6.22 5.73 -18.85
N ARG A 54 -7.03 6.72 -19.24
CA ARG A 54 -7.85 6.65 -20.47
C ARG A 54 -7.00 6.79 -21.73
N ASP A 55 -6.00 7.66 -21.68
CA ASP A 55 -5.14 7.97 -22.83
C ASP A 55 -3.99 6.96 -22.99
N PHE A 56 -3.62 6.28 -21.91
CA PHE A 56 -2.50 5.34 -21.89
C PHE A 56 -2.92 3.98 -21.33
N ALA A 57 -3.60 3.17 -22.16
CA ALA A 57 -4.14 1.86 -21.76
C ALA A 57 -3.07 0.83 -21.31
N ASN A 58 -1.82 1.05 -21.70
CA ASN A 58 -0.67 0.24 -21.27
C ASN A 58 -0.14 0.62 -19.89
N VAL A 59 -0.55 1.77 -19.33
CA VAL A 59 -0.18 2.22 -17.99
C VAL A 59 -1.21 1.69 -17.00
N LYS A 60 -0.76 0.85 -16.08
CA LYS A 60 -1.59 0.25 -15.03
C LYS A 60 -0.97 0.52 -13.66
N GLY A 61 -1.82 0.75 -12.68
CA GLY A 61 -1.41 0.90 -11.30
C GLY A 61 -2.59 0.99 -10.35
N TYR A 62 -2.29 1.13 -9.07
CA TYR A 62 -3.26 1.38 -8.03
C TYR A 62 -2.65 2.23 -6.92
N ALA A 63 -3.47 3.01 -6.23
CA ALA A 63 -3.07 3.71 -5.01
C ALA A 63 -3.46 2.87 -3.78
N ILE A 64 -2.58 2.85 -2.79
CA ILE A 64 -2.83 2.22 -1.49
C ILE A 64 -3.08 3.33 -0.48
N PHE A 65 -4.25 3.31 0.14
CA PHE A 65 -4.62 4.18 1.25
C PHE A 65 -4.75 3.39 2.54
N PHE A 66 -4.55 4.06 3.66
CA PHE A 66 -4.86 3.54 4.99
C PHE A 66 -5.96 4.39 5.62
N GLU A 67 -6.95 3.74 6.23
CA GLU A 67 -8.03 4.39 6.97
C GLU A 67 -7.53 4.82 8.34
N GLY A 68 -7.04 6.06 8.41
CA GLY A 68 -6.47 6.65 9.62
C GLY A 68 -5.27 7.53 9.31
N HIS A 69 -4.60 7.96 10.38
CA HIS A 69 -3.40 8.78 10.32
C HIS A 69 -2.11 7.93 10.18
N ALA A 70 -1.02 8.55 9.72
CA ALA A 70 0.25 7.86 9.53
C ALA A 70 0.83 7.23 10.82
N ASN A 71 0.54 7.79 12.00
CA ASN A 71 0.95 7.24 13.30
C ASN A 71 0.17 5.97 13.69
N GLU A 72 -1.08 5.85 13.25
CA GLU A 72 -1.93 4.67 13.46
C GLU A 72 -1.53 3.53 12.53
N LEU A 73 -1.08 3.85 11.32
CA LEU A 73 -0.54 2.88 10.36
C LEU A 73 0.62 2.06 10.96
N SER A 74 1.52 2.68 11.74
CA SER A 74 2.59 1.94 12.43
C SER A 74 2.04 0.88 13.39
N LYS A 75 0.96 1.20 14.11
CA LYS A 75 0.33 0.24 15.04
C LYS A 75 -0.33 -0.90 14.27
N ALA A 76 -1.01 -0.58 13.18
CA ALA A 76 -1.63 -1.56 12.29
C ALA A 76 -0.56 -2.50 11.70
N LEU A 77 0.59 -1.99 11.27
CA LEU A 77 1.65 -2.84 10.71
C LEU A 77 2.38 -3.71 11.77
N ASN A 78 2.43 -3.26 13.02
CA ASN A 78 3.04 -4.03 14.12
C ASN A 78 2.23 -5.28 14.48
N SER A 79 0.92 -5.30 14.22
CA SER A 79 0.11 -6.51 14.45
C SER A 79 0.61 -7.67 13.59
N PHE A 80 1.05 -7.41 12.36
CA PHE A 80 1.64 -8.42 11.47
C PHE A 80 2.99 -8.93 11.96
N SER A 81 3.85 -8.06 12.49
CA SER A 81 5.16 -8.47 13.02
C SER A 81 5.06 -9.32 14.30
N SER A 82 3.91 -9.31 14.96
CA SER A 82 3.66 -10.07 16.20
C SER A 82 3.13 -11.48 15.92
N TYR A 83 2.62 -11.74 14.71
CA TYR A 83 2.15 -13.06 14.25
C TYR A 83 3.28 -14.00 13.79
N ASP A 84 4.47 -13.46 13.54
CA ASP A 84 5.68 -14.19 13.13
C ASP A 84 6.48 -14.78 14.34
N ARG A 85 5.90 -14.83 15.55
CA ARG A 85 6.50 -15.43 16.75
C ARG A 85 5.66 -16.53 17.36
#